data_AF-A0A3B0PIY6-F1
#
_entry.id   AF-A0A3B0PIY6-F1
#
_cell.length_a   1.000
_cell.length_b   1.000
_cell.length_c   1.000
_cell.angle_alpha   90.00
_cell.angle_beta   90.00
_cell.angle_gamma   90.00
#
_symmetry.space_group_name_H-M   'P 1'
#
loop_
_entity.id
_entity.type
_entity.pdbx_description
1 polymer ?
#
loop_
_entity_poly.entity_id
_entity_poly.type
_entity_poly.pdbx_seq_one_letter_code
_entity_poly.pdbx_strand_id
1 'polypeptide(L)'
;MTGAAIGASYAGLKPIVEIQFSGFSYPAMQQLFCHAARIRNRSRGKLNAPIVIRMPMGGGIKALEHHSESLEAIYAHIPGVKVVMPCNPYDTKGLMLAAINDPDPVVFFEPKKLYRSFKQEIPAGEYVVEIGKANVLTQGSKLTIVTYGANVIDTLEIVNQYPAGDLELIDLRTISPIDW
;
A
#
# COMPACT_ATOMS: atom_id res chain seq x y z
N MET A 1 -17.14 -7.23 -8.03
CA MET A 1 -15.78 -7.49 -8.55
C MET A 1 -14.95 -8.29 -7.55
N THR A 2 -14.77 -7.83 -6.31
CA THR A 2 -13.93 -8.50 -5.30
C THR A 2 -14.28 -9.97 -5.05
N GLY A 3 -15.56 -10.32 -4.87
CA GLY A 3 -15.97 -11.72 -4.68
C GLY A 3 -15.62 -12.63 -5.87
N ALA A 4 -15.77 -12.13 -7.10
CA ALA A 4 -15.41 -12.87 -8.31
C ALA A 4 -13.88 -13.09 -8.39
N ALA A 5 -13.10 -12.06 -8.05
CA ALA A 5 -11.64 -12.19 -7.98
C ALA A 5 -11.19 -13.20 -6.90
N ILE A 6 -11.87 -13.23 -5.75
CA ILE A 6 -11.62 -14.26 -4.73
C ILE A 6 -11.90 -15.67 -5.26
N GLY A 7 -13.02 -15.86 -5.98
CA GLY A 7 -13.29 -17.14 -6.63
C GLY A 7 -12.25 -17.52 -7.68
N ALA A 8 -11.81 -16.53 -8.48
CA ALA A 8 -10.77 -16.71 -9.49
C ALA A 8 -9.41 -17.08 -8.88
N SER A 9 -9.07 -16.53 -7.71
CA SER A 9 -7.81 -16.86 -7.03
C SER A 9 -7.81 -18.30 -6.52
N TYR A 10 -8.96 -18.81 -6.08
CA TYR A 10 -9.10 -20.23 -5.72
C TYR A 10 -8.98 -21.17 -6.93
N ALA A 11 -9.26 -20.67 -8.13
CA ALA A 11 -9.05 -21.39 -9.39
C ALA A 11 -7.61 -21.29 -9.91
N GLY A 12 -6.69 -20.68 -9.16
CA GLY A 12 -5.26 -20.59 -9.50
C GLY A 12 -4.86 -19.32 -10.26
N LEU A 13 -5.77 -18.35 -10.45
CA LEU A 13 -5.42 -17.05 -11.02
C LEU A 13 -4.81 -16.11 -9.97
N LYS A 14 -4.11 -15.06 -10.43
CA LYS A 14 -3.57 -13.98 -9.59
C LYS A 14 -4.24 -12.64 -9.93
N PRO A 15 -5.50 -12.43 -9.52
CA PRO A 15 -6.26 -11.25 -9.91
C PRO A 15 -5.71 -9.96 -9.28
N ILE A 16 -5.67 -8.90 -10.10
CA ILE A 16 -5.40 -7.53 -9.69
C ILE A 16 -6.69 -6.75 -9.88
N VAL A 17 -7.39 -6.47 -8.79
CA VAL A 17 -8.66 -5.74 -8.79
C VAL A 17 -8.39 -4.26 -8.59
N GLU A 18 -8.93 -3.43 -9.48
CA GLU A 18 -8.96 -1.99 -9.29
C GLU A 18 -10.29 -1.57 -8.65
N ILE A 19 -10.22 -0.74 -7.60
CA ILE A 19 -11.35 0.04 -7.12
C ILE A 19 -11.05 1.49 -7.47
N GLN A 20 -11.99 2.14 -8.19
CA GLN A 20 -11.75 3.43 -8.82
C GLN A 20 -11.30 4.53 -7.83
N PHE A 21 -11.84 4.55 -6.62
CA PHE A 21 -11.40 5.40 -5.52
C PHE A 21 -11.59 4.70 -4.18
N SER A 22 -10.76 5.00 -3.18
CA SER A 22 -10.84 4.41 -1.84
C SER A 22 -12.24 4.54 -1.21
N GLY A 23 -12.94 5.67 -1.40
CA GLY A 23 -14.31 5.87 -0.92
C GLY A 23 -15.36 4.95 -1.55
N PHE A 24 -15.06 4.27 -2.66
CA PHE A 24 -15.96 3.26 -3.26
C PHE A 24 -15.65 1.84 -2.80
N SER A 25 -14.70 1.67 -1.88
CA SER A 25 -14.25 0.35 -1.44
C SER A 25 -15.13 -0.29 -0.36
N TYR A 26 -16.07 0.45 0.25
CA TYR A 26 -16.93 -0.08 1.31
C TYR A 26 -17.69 -1.37 0.93
N PRO A 27 -18.29 -1.51 -0.27
CA PRO A 27 -18.93 -2.77 -0.67
C PRO A 27 -17.93 -3.92 -0.86
N ALA A 28 -16.68 -3.61 -1.20
CA ALA A 28 -15.61 -4.60 -1.35
C ALA A 28 -15.07 -5.09 0.00
N MET A 29 -15.16 -4.28 1.06
CA MET A 29 -14.65 -4.61 2.39
C MET A 29 -15.25 -5.90 2.93
N GLN A 30 -16.56 -6.12 2.79
CA GLN A 30 -17.19 -7.37 3.26
C GLN A 30 -16.56 -8.60 2.58
N GLN A 31 -16.36 -8.55 1.27
CA GLN A 31 -15.77 -9.66 0.51
C GLN A 31 -14.32 -9.91 0.95
N LEU A 32 -13.53 -8.85 1.11
CA LEU A 32 -12.14 -8.96 1.55
C LEU A 32 -12.04 -9.47 3.00
N PHE A 33 -12.71 -8.81 3.94
CA PHE A 33 -12.55 -9.01 5.39
C PHE A 33 -13.15 -10.32 5.87
N CYS A 34 -14.30 -10.71 5.32
CA CYS A 34 -14.99 -11.92 5.75
C CYS A 34 -14.58 -13.16 4.95
N HIS A 35 -13.96 -13.01 3.78
CA HIS A 35 -13.57 -14.15 2.93
C HIS A 35 -12.06 -14.20 2.68
N ALA A 36 -11.51 -13.34 1.84
CA ALA A 36 -10.10 -13.42 1.43
C ALA A 36 -9.13 -13.39 2.61
N ALA A 37 -9.29 -12.44 3.53
CA ALA A 37 -8.44 -12.29 4.71
C ALA A 37 -8.45 -13.52 5.63
N ARG A 38 -9.51 -14.34 5.57
CA ARG A 38 -9.73 -15.46 6.49
C ARG A 38 -9.47 -16.81 5.83
N ILE A 39 -9.41 -16.91 4.51
CA ILE A 39 -9.49 -18.20 3.83
C ILE A 39 -8.30 -19.11 4.16
N ARG A 40 -7.08 -18.56 4.26
CA ARG A 40 -5.90 -19.35 4.63
C ARG A 40 -6.08 -19.99 5.99
N ASN A 41 -6.50 -19.21 6.98
CA ASN A 41 -6.76 -19.73 8.31
C ASN A 41 -7.97 -20.69 8.33
N ARG A 42 -9.10 -20.29 7.72
CA ARG A 42 -10.36 -21.06 7.66
C ARG A 42 -10.16 -22.44 7.03
N SER A 43 -9.34 -22.51 5.98
CA SER A 43 -9.04 -23.75 5.25
C SER A 43 -7.86 -24.52 5.84
N ARG A 44 -7.25 -24.03 6.94
CA ARG A 44 -6.02 -24.58 7.54
C ARG A 44 -4.88 -24.72 6.52
N GLY A 45 -4.69 -23.69 5.70
CA GLY A 45 -3.63 -23.60 4.69
C GLY A 45 -3.92 -24.32 3.37
N LYS A 46 -5.07 -24.99 3.21
CA LYS A 46 -5.42 -25.67 1.95
C LYS A 46 -5.72 -24.71 0.80
N LEU A 47 -6.24 -23.52 1.11
CA LEU A 47 -6.52 -22.46 0.15
C LEU A 47 -5.83 -21.18 0.61
N ASN A 48 -5.37 -20.38 -0.34
CA ASN A 48 -4.88 -19.02 -0.14
C ASN A 48 -5.68 -18.04 -1.02
N ALA A 49 -5.40 -16.75 -0.90
CA ALA A 49 -6.05 -15.71 -1.70
C ALA A 49 -4.99 -14.75 -2.27
N PRO A 50 -4.25 -15.16 -3.31
CA PRO A 50 -3.28 -14.30 -4.01
C PRO A 50 -4.02 -13.25 -4.84
N ILE A 51 -4.47 -12.18 -4.19
CA ILE A 51 -5.22 -11.09 -4.80
C ILE A 51 -4.60 -9.75 -4.41
N VAL A 52 -4.44 -8.87 -5.39
CA VAL A 52 -4.12 -7.47 -5.15
C VAL A 52 -5.39 -6.64 -5.35
N ILE A 53 -5.73 -5.81 -4.38
CA ILE A 53 -6.79 -4.81 -4.51
C ILE A 53 -6.12 -3.45 -4.48
N ARG A 54 -6.01 -2.81 -5.64
CA ARG A 54 -5.39 -1.50 -5.80
C ARG A 54 -6.43 -0.40 -5.91
N MET A 55 -6.18 0.74 -5.26
CA MET A 55 -7.09 1.87 -5.29
C MET A 55 -6.39 3.23 -5.06
N PRO A 56 -6.78 4.28 -5.80
CA PRO A 56 -6.36 5.64 -5.51
C PRO A 56 -6.88 6.10 -4.13
N MET A 57 -6.01 6.70 -3.33
CA MET A 57 -6.30 7.08 -1.93
C MET A 57 -5.70 8.45 -1.57
N GLY A 58 -6.25 9.10 -0.54
CA GLY A 58 -5.75 10.39 0.00
C GLY A 58 -6.25 11.66 -0.71
N GLY A 59 -6.22 12.79 -0.02
CA GLY A 59 -6.71 14.08 -0.53
C GLY A 59 -5.68 14.88 -1.34
N GLY A 60 -5.79 16.22 -1.32
CA GLY A 60 -4.82 17.14 -1.94
C GLY A 60 -5.07 17.47 -3.42
N ILE A 61 -6.17 16.98 -4.01
CA ILE A 61 -6.50 17.19 -5.43
C ILE A 61 -7.87 17.86 -5.67
N LYS A 62 -8.49 18.43 -4.62
CA LYS A 62 -9.84 19.05 -4.68
C LYS A 62 -10.91 18.14 -5.28
N ALA A 63 -10.85 16.85 -4.98
CA ALA A 63 -11.83 15.89 -5.47
C ALA A 63 -13.17 16.00 -4.71
N LEU A 64 -14.23 15.49 -5.34
CA LEU A 64 -15.58 15.45 -4.76
C LEU A 64 -15.66 14.44 -3.60
N GLU A 65 -16.82 14.38 -2.96
CA GLU A 65 -17.13 13.39 -1.93
C GLU A 65 -16.79 11.96 -2.39
N HIS A 66 -16.30 11.11 -1.47
CA HIS A 66 -15.87 9.73 -1.75
C HIS A 66 -14.59 9.56 -2.59
N HIS A 67 -13.82 10.64 -2.78
CA HIS A 67 -12.57 10.61 -3.55
C HIS A 67 -11.34 11.04 -2.74
N SER A 68 -11.42 11.17 -1.42
CA SER A 68 -10.31 11.69 -0.58
C SER A 68 -10.08 10.91 0.72
N GLU A 69 -10.73 9.78 0.90
CA GLU A 69 -10.70 9.00 2.14
C GLU A 69 -9.31 8.40 2.38
N SER A 70 -8.96 8.34 3.66
CA SER A 70 -7.84 7.58 4.20
C SER A 70 -8.38 6.40 4.98
N LEU A 71 -8.32 5.21 4.39
CA LEU A 71 -8.94 3.99 4.92
C LEU A 71 -7.92 2.95 5.39
N GLU A 72 -6.63 3.24 5.28
CA GLU A 72 -5.54 2.32 5.61
C GLU A 72 -5.64 1.78 7.03
N ALA A 73 -6.06 2.61 8.00
CA ALA A 73 -6.27 2.16 9.38
C ALA A 73 -7.33 1.06 9.48
N ILE A 74 -8.44 1.18 8.73
CA ILE A 74 -9.52 0.18 8.73
C ILE A 74 -9.01 -1.12 8.12
N TYR A 75 -8.32 -1.06 6.99
CA TYR A 75 -7.79 -2.25 6.32
C TYR A 75 -6.66 -2.90 7.11
N ALA A 76 -5.78 -2.11 7.73
CA ALA A 76 -4.66 -2.60 8.54
C ALA A 76 -5.14 -3.28 9.83
N HIS A 77 -6.31 -2.91 10.34
CA HIS A 77 -6.91 -3.53 11.52
C HIS A 77 -7.47 -4.95 11.27
N ILE A 78 -7.47 -5.43 10.02
CA ILE A 78 -8.02 -6.75 9.66
C ILE A 78 -6.88 -7.77 9.51
N PRO A 79 -6.76 -8.76 10.42
CA PRO A 79 -5.75 -9.80 10.30
C PRO A 79 -5.93 -10.63 9.03
N GLY A 80 -4.81 -10.95 8.38
CA GLY A 80 -4.77 -11.67 7.13
C GLY A 80 -4.85 -10.79 5.88
N VAL A 81 -4.89 -9.46 6.04
CA VAL A 81 -4.72 -8.48 4.95
C VAL A 81 -3.38 -7.77 5.12
N LYS A 82 -2.58 -7.71 4.06
CA LYS A 82 -1.41 -6.84 3.98
C LYS A 82 -1.81 -5.50 3.39
N VAL A 83 -1.25 -4.40 3.89
CA VAL A 83 -1.58 -3.04 3.47
C VAL A 83 -0.31 -2.29 3.13
N VAL A 84 -0.19 -1.85 1.87
CA VAL A 84 0.96 -1.12 1.33
C VAL A 84 0.53 0.21 0.74
N MET A 85 1.38 1.23 0.88
CA MET A 85 1.17 2.58 0.38
C MET A 85 2.51 3.24 0.00
N PRO A 86 2.99 3.04 -1.24
CA PRO A 86 4.24 3.66 -1.72
C PRO A 86 4.12 5.19 -1.83
N CYS A 87 5.26 5.88 -1.73
CA CYS A 87 5.36 7.32 -1.95
C CYS A 87 6.11 7.73 -3.24
N ASN A 88 6.71 6.78 -3.97
CA ASN A 88 7.53 7.08 -5.15
C ASN A 88 7.41 6.01 -6.25
N PRO A 89 7.78 6.32 -7.52
CA PRO A 89 7.71 5.36 -8.63
C PRO A 89 8.51 4.07 -8.43
N TYR A 90 9.70 4.14 -7.82
CA TYR A 90 10.54 2.95 -7.57
C TYR A 90 9.81 1.97 -6.64
N ASP A 91 9.37 2.46 -5.49
CA ASP A 91 8.65 1.64 -4.51
C ASP A 91 7.30 1.18 -5.03
N THR A 92 6.61 1.99 -5.84
CA THR A 92 5.33 1.60 -6.46
C THR A 92 5.49 0.37 -7.34
N LYS A 93 6.50 0.36 -8.23
CA LYS A 93 6.76 -0.80 -9.08
C LYS A 93 7.20 -2.01 -8.26
N GLY A 94 8.17 -1.84 -7.37
CA GLY A 94 8.72 -2.93 -6.58
C GLY A 94 7.70 -3.58 -5.64
N LEU A 95 6.91 -2.78 -4.93
CA LEU A 95 5.86 -3.27 -4.03
C LEU A 95 4.68 -3.86 -4.79
N MET A 96 4.33 -3.36 -5.98
CA MET A 96 3.26 -3.96 -6.78
C MET A 96 3.65 -5.36 -7.25
N LEU A 97 4.89 -5.53 -7.72
CA LEU A 97 5.41 -6.86 -8.10
C LEU A 97 5.52 -7.79 -6.89
N ALA A 98 5.93 -7.27 -5.73
CA ALA A 98 5.90 -8.03 -4.48
C ALA A 98 4.47 -8.46 -4.11
N ALA A 99 3.49 -7.56 -4.23
CA ALA A 99 2.08 -7.83 -3.93
C ALA A 99 1.45 -8.87 -4.87
N ILE A 100 1.76 -8.82 -6.17
CA ILE A 100 1.30 -9.82 -7.16
C ILE A 100 1.89 -11.20 -6.86
N ASN A 101 3.10 -11.25 -6.31
CA ASN A 101 3.77 -12.49 -5.95
C ASN A 101 3.41 -12.99 -4.55
N ASP A 102 2.72 -12.18 -3.75
CA ASP A 102 2.31 -12.54 -2.40
C ASP A 102 1.15 -13.55 -2.44
N PRO A 103 1.22 -14.64 -1.65
CA PRO A 103 0.14 -15.61 -1.59
C PRO A 103 -1.05 -15.15 -0.73
N ASP A 104 -0.93 -14.03 -0.01
CA ASP A 104 -1.98 -13.42 0.81
C ASP A 104 -2.62 -12.20 0.15
N PRO A 105 -3.83 -11.80 0.56
CA PRO A 105 -4.47 -10.63 -0.03
C PRO A 105 -3.72 -9.36 0.37
N VAL A 106 -3.37 -8.55 -0.65
CA VAL A 106 -2.69 -7.27 -0.48
C VAL A 106 -3.58 -6.12 -0.94
N VAL A 107 -3.76 -5.14 -0.07
CA VAL A 107 -4.40 -3.86 -0.39
C VAL A 107 -3.31 -2.85 -0.72
N PHE A 108 -3.37 -2.33 -1.95
CA PHE A 108 -2.39 -1.42 -2.50
C PHE A 108 -2.99 -0.03 -2.66
N PHE A 109 -2.70 0.85 -1.72
CA PHE A 109 -3.15 2.24 -1.78
C PHE A 109 -2.19 3.08 -2.62
N GLU A 110 -2.74 3.79 -3.60
CA GLU A 110 -1.97 4.67 -4.48
C GLU A 110 -2.28 6.12 -4.13
N PRO A 111 -1.35 6.87 -3.48
CA PRO A 111 -1.61 8.26 -3.11
C PRO A 111 -1.83 9.11 -4.36
N LYS A 112 -3.08 9.48 -4.64
CA LYS A 112 -3.45 10.07 -5.94
C LYS A 112 -2.82 11.44 -6.20
N LYS A 113 -2.51 12.18 -5.13
CA LYS A 113 -1.71 13.43 -5.18
C LYS A 113 -0.36 13.21 -5.89
N LEU A 114 0.19 12.00 -5.85
CA LEU A 114 1.54 11.69 -6.33
C LEU A 114 1.62 11.18 -7.77
N TYR A 115 0.52 10.79 -8.42
CA TYR A 115 0.57 10.11 -9.73
C TYR A 115 1.37 10.86 -10.81
N ARG A 116 1.38 12.20 -10.74
CA ARG A 116 2.07 13.07 -11.69
C ARG A 116 2.83 14.21 -11.01
N SER A 117 3.13 14.08 -9.71
CA SER A 117 3.80 15.15 -8.96
C SER A 117 5.29 15.25 -9.30
N PHE A 118 5.95 14.14 -9.61
CA PHE A 118 7.35 14.10 -10.03
C PHE A 118 7.65 12.88 -10.92
N LYS A 119 8.84 12.86 -11.51
CA LYS A 119 9.38 11.72 -12.26
C LYS A 119 10.61 11.19 -11.56
N GLN A 120 10.80 9.88 -11.61
CA GLN A 120 11.97 9.19 -11.07
C GLN A 120 12.45 8.21 -12.13
N GLU A 121 13.77 8.14 -12.35
CA GLU A 121 14.35 7.07 -13.14
C GLU A 121 14.25 5.76 -12.35
N ILE A 122 13.68 4.72 -12.96
CA ILE A 122 13.50 3.41 -12.34
C ILE A 122 14.20 2.34 -13.17
N PRO A 123 14.79 1.30 -12.55
CA PRO A 123 15.42 0.21 -13.27
C PRO A 123 14.46 -0.47 -14.26
N ALA A 124 14.98 -0.81 -15.44
CA ALA A 124 14.30 -1.72 -16.36
C ALA A 124 14.23 -3.15 -15.79
N GLY A 125 13.35 -3.99 -16.33
CA GLY A 125 13.17 -5.37 -15.85
C GLY A 125 12.38 -5.47 -14.54
N GLU A 126 12.27 -6.67 -13.99
CA GLU A 126 11.56 -6.92 -12.74
C GLU A 126 12.48 -6.72 -11.53
N TYR A 127 11.96 -6.09 -10.48
CA TYR A 127 12.56 -6.05 -9.16
C TYR A 127 11.44 -6.01 -8.12
N VAL A 128 11.75 -6.43 -6.90
CA VAL A 128 10.80 -6.39 -5.78
C VAL A 128 11.32 -5.47 -4.69
N VAL A 129 10.41 -4.78 -4.03
CA VAL A 129 10.65 -4.13 -2.74
C VAL A 129 9.89 -4.94 -1.70
N GLU A 130 10.55 -5.28 -0.61
CA GLU A 130 10.00 -6.18 0.42
C GLU A 130 8.79 -5.55 1.11
N ILE A 131 7.66 -6.27 1.15
CA ILE A 131 6.49 -5.88 1.93
C ILE A 131 6.82 -6.06 3.41
N GLY A 132 6.52 -5.05 4.21
CA GLY A 132 6.84 -5.01 5.63
C GLY A 132 8.20 -4.40 5.95
N LYS A 133 8.91 -3.85 4.96
CA LYS A 133 10.18 -3.15 5.16
C LYS A 133 10.08 -1.65 4.89
N ALA A 134 10.41 -0.85 5.90
CA ALA A 134 10.46 0.60 5.81
C ALA A 134 11.73 1.08 5.07
N ASN A 135 11.76 2.37 4.72
CA ASN A 135 12.91 3.03 4.12
C ASN A 135 13.33 4.24 4.94
N VAL A 136 14.60 4.31 5.32
CA VAL A 136 15.17 5.52 5.90
C VAL A 136 15.65 6.42 4.76
N LEU A 137 14.89 7.48 4.47
CA LEU A 137 15.17 8.41 3.38
C LEU A 137 16.27 9.41 3.72
N THR A 138 16.30 9.85 4.97
CA THR A 138 17.36 10.70 5.52
C THR A 138 17.79 10.15 6.86
N GLN A 139 19.10 10.10 7.13
CA GLN A 139 19.64 9.74 8.43
C GLN A 139 19.68 10.99 9.33
N GLY A 140 19.36 10.82 10.60
CA GLY A 140 19.38 11.92 11.57
C GLY A 140 19.46 11.44 13.01
N SER A 141 19.78 12.36 13.92
CA SER A 141 20.09 12.02 15.32
C SER A 141 19.29 12.80 16.36
N LYS A 142 18.56 13.85 15.97
CA LYS A 142 17.82 14.73 16.90
C LYS A 142 16.33 14.41 16.97
N LEU A 143 15.74 14.02 15.84
CA LEU A 143 14.32 13.70 15.73
C LEU A 143 14.09 12.69 14.60
N THR A 144 13.32 11.64 14.88
CA THR A 144 12.82 10.69 13.88
C THR A 144 11.38 11.02 13.53
N ILE A 145 11.11 11.16 12.24
CA ILE A 145 9.79 11.38 11.67
C ILE A 145 9.40 10.13 10.90
N VAL A 146 8.30 9.49 11.31
CA VAL A 146 7.76 8.29 10.66
C VAL A 146 6.47 8.66 9.96
N THR A 147 6.40 8.41 8.66
CA THR A 147 5.22 8.72 7.84
C THR A 147 5.12 7.78 6.64
N TYR A 148 4.13 7.97 5.77
CA TYR A 148 3.87 7.12 4.62
C TYR A 148 3.05 7.84 3.54
N GLY A 149 3.03 7.27 2.34
CA GLY A 149 2.24 7.78 1.22
C GLY A 149 2.59 9.22 0.82
N ALA A 150 1.58 10.04 0.52
CA ALA A 150 1.77 11.43 0.08
C ALA A 150 2.52 12.31 1.09
N ASN A 151 2.35 12.05 2.39
CA ASN A 151 2.94 12.86 3.45
C ASN A 151 4.48 12.72 3.49
N VAL A 152 5.04 11.64 2.94
CA VAL A 152 6.51 11.46 2.84
C VAL A 152 7.13 12.57 2.01
N ILE A 153 6.52 12.91 0.87
CA ILE A 153 7.04 13.93 -0.04
C ILE A 153 6.97 15.31 0.61
N ASP A 154 5.83 15.65 1.21
CA ASP A 154 5.65 16.92 1.91
C ASP A 154 6.63 17.04 3.11
N THR A 155 6.89 15.94 3.82
CA THR A 155 7.83 15.90 4.95
C THR A 155 9.27 16.01 4.49
N LEU A 156 9.64 15.36 3.38
CA LEU A 156 10.98 15.42 2.82
C LEU A 156 11.37 16.84 2.41
N GLU A 157 10.41 17.61 1.85
CA GLU A 157 10.62 19.04 1.54
C GLU A 157 10.94 19.88 2.79
N ILE A 158 10.34 19.56 3.94
CA ILE A 158 10.62 20.23 5.21
C ILE A 158 11.96 19.77 5.78
N VAL A 159 12.23 18.46 5.77
CA VAL A 159 13.48 17.88 6.29
C VAL A 159 14.70 18.47 5.59
N ASN A 160 14.63 18.68 4.27
CA ASN A 160 15.70 19.28 3.48
C ASN A 160 16.00 20.76 3.82
N GLN A 161 15.18 21.42 4.65
CA GLN A 161 15.41 22.79 5.12
C GLN A 161 16.24 22.85 6.41
N TYR A 162 16.49 21.70 7.06
CA TYR A 162 17.28 21.60 8.29
C TYR A 162 18.72 21.15 8.01
N PRO A 163 19.66 21.35 8.95
CA PRO A 163 21.03 20.84 8.83
C PRO A 163 21.06 19.33 8.59
N ALA A 164 21.91 18.88 7.66
CA ALA A 164 22.10 17.46 7.38
C ALA A 164 22.49 16.70 8.66
N GLY A 165 21.80 15.57 8.93
CA GLY A 165 22.04 14.75 10.12
C GLY A 165 21.21 15.12 11.36
N ASP A 166 20.40 16.17 11.29
CA ASP A 166 19.49 16.52 12.40
C ASP A 166 18.22 15.65 12.38
N LEU A 167 17.58 15.54 11.22
CA LEU A 167 16.26 14.91 11.07
C LEU A 167 16.34 13.58 10.31
N GLU A 168 15.85 12.53 10.94
CA GLU A 168 15.65 11.22 10.32
C GLU A 168 14.24 11.13 9.76
N LEU A 169 14.09 10.73 8.50
CA LEU A 169 12.80 10.52 7.86
C LEU A 169 12.67 9.06 7.44
N ILE A 170 11.66 8.40 7.99
CA ILE A 170 11.30 7.02 7.68
C ILE A 170 9.98 6.98 6.91
N ASP A 171 10.02 6.44 5.69
CA ASP A 171 8.83 6.01 4.94
C ASP A 171 8.50 4.58 5.32
N LEU A 172 7.33 4.35 5.92
CA LEU A 172 6.93 3.00 6.32
C LEU A 172 6.78 2.05 5.13
N ARG A 173 6.35 2.55 3.96
CA ARG A 173 5.91 1.79 2.77
C ARG A 173 4.74 0.81 3.00
N THR A 174 4.79 0.03 4.07
CA THR A 174 3.83 -0.98 4.49
C THR A 174 3.23 -0.58 5.83
N ILE A 175 1.90 -0.49 5.89
CA ILE A 175 1.15 -0.16 7.10
C ILE A 175 0.89 -1.42 7.93
N SER A 176 0.68 -2.55 7.24
CA SER A 176 0.47 -3.86 7.88
C SER A 176 1.05 -4.99 7.01
N PRO A 177 1.98 -5.81 7.54
CA PRO A 177 2.66 -5.64 8.82
C PRO A 177 3.61 -4.43 8.80
N ILE A 178 3.73 -3.74 9.93
CA ILE A 178 4.71 -2.67 10.13
C ILE A 178 6.10 -3.25 10.45
N ASP A 179 7.15 -2.54 10.04
CA ASP A 179 8.57 -2.86 10.32
C ASP A 179 8.91 -2.41 11.76
N TRP A 180 8.86 -3.34 12.72
CA TRP A 180 9.10 -3.09 14.15
C TRP A 180 10.58 -3.13 14.54
#